data_AF-U2RTP2-F1
#
_entry.id   AF-U2RTP2-F1
#
_cell.length_a   1.000
_cell.length_b   1.000
_cell.length_c   1.000
_cell.angle_alpha   90.00
_cell.angle_beta   90.00
_cell.angle_gamma   90.00
#
_symmetry.space_group_name_H-M   'P 1'
#
loop_
_entity.id
_entity.type
_entity.pdbx_description
1 polymer ?
#
loop_
_entity_poly.entity_id
_entity_poly.type
_entity_poly.pdbx_seq_one_letter_code
_entity_poly.pdbx_strand_id
1 'polypeptide(L)'
;VAAGDDGSSDRVGDGAAHVDFPASSPHALACGGTRLEANGSTGAVSSETVWNNGTGGGATGGGVSAVFPLPSWQGGVGVPSGAGGADAGGSANGPGGRGVPDVSAVADPQTGYRVRVDGKDTVIGGTSAVAPLWAALVARIVQKTGRPLGLAQPALYDSVRAGQVAAGFRDITQGDNGAYTATTGWDACTGLGVPDGARLLGAL
;
A
#
# COMPACT_ATOMS: atom_id res chain seq x y z
N VAL A 1 3.52 0.82 -8.41
CA VAL A 1 4.02 -0.57 -8.51
C VAL A 1 3.27 -1.38 -7.46
N ALA A 2 2.77 -2.56 -7.82
CA ALA A 2 2.09 -3.46 -6.89
C ALA A 2 3.03 -3.87 -5.74
N ALA A 3 2.54 -3.91 -4.50
CA ALA A 3 3.37 -4.19 -3.32
C ALA A 3 3.60 -5.68 -3.04
N GLY A 4 2.92 -6.57 -3.76
CA GLY A 4 2.97 -8.02 -3.57
C GLY A 4 1.61 -8.58 -3.14
N ASP A 5 1.40 -9.87 -3.41
CA ASP A 5 0.12 -10.58 -3.20
C ASP A 5 0.25 -11.75 -2.21
N ASP A 6 1.41 -11.86 -1.53
CA ASP A 6 1.80 -12.98 -0.68
C ASP A 6 2.11 -12.56 0.76
N GLY A 7 1.46 -11.50 1.21
CA GLY A 7 1.61 -10.98 2.56
C GLY A 7 3.02 -10.48 2.85
N SER A 8 3.32 -10.39 4.13
CA SER A 8 4.62 -9.94 4.64
C SER A 8 5.76 -10.94 4.45
N SER A 9 5.51 -12.18 4.05
CA SER A 9 6.60 -13.15 3.78
C SER A 9 7.06 -13.16 2.34
N ASP A 10 6.28 -12.58 1.42
CA ASP A 10 6.58 -12.56 -0.02
C ASP A 10 6.93 -13.95 -0.59
N ARG A 11 6.24 -14.98 -0.10
CA ARG A 11 6.48 -16.43 -0.34
C ARG A 11 7.86 -16.96 0.06
N VAL A 12 8.65 -16.20 0.82
CA VAL A 12 9.91 -16.69 1.36
C VAL A 12 9.65 -17.53 2.63
N GLY A 13 10.17 -18.75 2.63
CA GLY A 13 9.91 -19.75 3.67
C GLY A 13 10.91 -19.78 4.81
N ASP A 14 11.64 -18.70 5.07
CA ASP A 14 12.69 -18.62 6.10
C ASP A 14 12.18 -18.13 7.48
N GLY A 15 10.89 -17.79 7.56
CA GLY A 15 10.23 -17.32 8.79
C GLY A 15 10.42 -15.83 9.06
N ALA A 16 10.95 -15.05 8.11
CA ALA A 16 11.09 -13.62 8.23
C ALA A 16 10.06 -12.86 7.37
N ALA A 17 10.05 -11.53 7.54
CA ALA A 17 9.30 -10.64 6.67
C ALA A 17 10.17 -10.17 5.50
N HIS A 18 9.54 -9.94 4.35
CA HIS A 18 10.12 -9.59 3.07
C HIS A 18 9.26 -8.54 2.38
N VAL A 19 9.89 -7.65 1.62
CA VAL A 19 9.19 -6.66 0.79
C VAL A 19 9.54 -6.82 -0.68
N ASP A 20 8.51 -6.86 -1.52
CA ASP A 20 8.68 -7.08 -2.95
C ASP A 20 9.45 -5.95 -3.64
N PHE A 21 10.22 -6.30 -4.67
CA PHE A 21 10.89 -5.36 -5.56
C PHE A 21 10.23 -5.43 -6.95
N PRO A 22 9.82 -4.31 -7.57
CA PRO A 22 10.35 -2.96 -7.35
C PRO A 22 9.57 -2.05 -6.38
N ALA A 23 8.59 -2.54 -5.63
CA ALA A 23 7.81 -1.72 -4.69
C ALA A 23 8.67 -1.13 -3.56
N SER A 24 9.65 -1.89 -3.07
CA SER A 24 10.59 -1.45 -2.03
C SER A 24 11.53 -0.31 -2.47
N SER A 25 11.64 -0.01 -3.76
CA SER A 25 12.42 1.15 -4.23
C SER A 25 11.81 2.46 -3.73
N PRO A 26 12.60 3.41 -3.20
CA PRO A 26 12.11 4.73 -2.78
C PRO A 26 11.70 5.62 -3.96
N HIS A 27 11.91 5.17 -5.20
CA HIS A 27 11.50 5.85 -6.43
C HIS A 27 10.23 5.26 -7.06
N ALA A 28 9.65 4.22 -6.45
CA ALA A 28 8.40 3.62 -6.88
C ALA A 28 7.29 3.97 -5.89
N LEU A 29 6.14 4.44 -6.38
CA LEU A 29 4.94 4.53 -5.54
C LEU A 29 4.43 3.10 -5.32
N ALA A 30 4.61 2.57 -4.12
CA ALA A 30 4.22 1.22 -3.72
C ALA A 30 2.72 1.17 -3.38
N CYS A 31 2.02 0.24 -4.02
CA CYS A 31 0.57 0.13 -4.02
C CYS A 31 0.15 -1.17 -3.33
N GLY A 32 -0.30 -1.09 -2.09
CA GLY A 32 -0.83 -2.21 -1.31
C GLY A 32 -2.33 -2.44 -1.55
N GLY A 33 -2.91 -3.32 -0.73
CA GLY A 33 -4.22 -3.91 -0.98
C GLY A 33 -5.15 -3.89 0.23
N THR A 34 -6.42 -3.58 -0.02
CA THR A 34 -7.51 -3.65 0.95
C THR A 34 -8.61 -4.63 0.52
N ARG A 35 -9.44 -5.02 1.47
CA ARG A 35 -10.74 -5.66 1.25
C ARG A 35 -11.82 -4.61 1.45
N LEU A 36 -12.58 -4.31 0.39
CA LEU A 36 -13.55 -3.22 0.38
C LEU A 36 -14.98 -3.76 0.35
N GLU A 37 -15.74 -3.41 1.38
CA GLU A 37 -17.20 -3.58 1.39
C GLU A 37 -17.85 -2.23 1.11
N ALA A 38 -18.46 -2.11 -0.08
CA ALA A 38 -19.14 -0.89 -0.50
C ALA A 38 -20.42 -1.21 -1.26
N ASN A 39 -21.40 -0.31 -1.16
CA ASN A 39 -22.60 -0.38 -1.96
C ASN A 39 -22.29 0.01 -3.41
N GLY A 40 -22.43 -0.93 -4.35
CA GLY A 40 -22.12 -0.71 -5.76
C GLY A 40 -23.00 0.33 -6.48
N SER A 41 -24.14 0.71 -5.90
CA SER A 41 -25.05 1.71 -6.48
C SER A 41 -24.81 3.12 -5.93
N THR A 42 -24.49 3.24 -4.64
CA THR A 42 -24.31 4.55 -3.98
C THR A 42 -22.85 4.92 -3.75
N GLY A 43 -21.93 3.96 -3.86
CA GLY A 43 -20.52 4.13 -3.51
C GLY A 43 -20.25 4.24 -2.01
N ALA A 44 -21.27 4.04 -1.16
CA ALA A 44 -21.11 4.11 0.29
C ALA A 44 -20.26 2.93 0.79
N VAL A 45 -19.12 3.24 1.41
CA VAL A 45 -18.23 2.26 2.05
C VAL A 45 -18.80 1.88 3.42
N SER A 46 -19.04 0.59 3.65
CA SER A 46 -19.49 0.07 4.94
C SER A 46 -18.32 -0.42 5.80
N SER A 47 -17.30 -1.00 5.16
CA SER A 47 -16.06 -1.43 5.82
C SER A 47 -14.93 -1.48 4.80
N GLU A 48 -13.72 -1.20 5.25
CA GLU A 48 -12.51 -1.43 4.47
C GLU A 48 -11.38 -1.85 5.41
N THR A 49 -10.79 -3.02 5.16
CA THR A 49 -9.75 -3.64 6.00
C THR A 49 -8.53 -4.02 5.19
N VAL A 50 -7.45 -4.43 5.84
CA VAL A 50 -6.32 -5.07 5.15
C VAL A 50 -6.82 -6.26 4.33
N TRP A 51 -6.31 -6.41 3.09
CA TRP A 51 -6.54 -7.64 2.33
C TRP A 51 -5.62 -8.74 2.87
N ASN A 52 -6.23 -9.75 3.50
CA ASN A 52 -5.56 -10.99 3.90
C ASN A 52 -6.58 -12.14 3.95
N ASN A 53 -6.44 -13.10 3.04
CA ASN A 53 -7.31 -14.28 2.93
C ASN A 53 -6.68 -15.55 3.53
N GLY A 54 -5.61 -15.39 4.32
CA GLY A 54 -4.88 -16.50 4.94
C GLY A 54 -4.03 -17.31 3.96
N THR A 55 -3.49 -18.43 4.45
CA THR A 55 -2.54 -19.28 3.72
C THR A 55 -3.12 -19.74 2.37
N GLY A 56 -2.44 -19.37 1.28
CA GLY A 56 -2.83 -19.71 -0.09
C GLY A 56 -3.98 -18.88 -0.67
N GLY A 57 -4.57 -17.96 0.11
CA GLY A 57 -5.65 -17.06 -0.34
C GLY A 57 -5.17 -15.69 -0.84
N GLY A 58 -3.90 -15.37 -0.60
CA GLY A 58 -3.28 -14.08 -0.91
C GLY A 58 -3.50 -13.02 0.17
N ALA A 59 -2.55 -12.09 0.27
CA ALA A 59 -2.59 -10.95 1.19
C ALA A 59 -1.73 -9.82 0.64
N THR A 60 -2.01 -8.57 1.02
CA THR A 60 -1.19 -7.44 0.58
C THR A 60 0.26 -7.58 1.06
N GLY A 61 1.21 -7.41 0.15
CA GLY A 61 2.60 -7.21 0.51
C GLY A 61 2.79 -5.92 1.30
N GLY A 62 3.84 -5.88 2.12
CA GLY A 62 4.13 -4.74 2.99
C GLY A 62 5.07 -5.12 4.13
N GLY A 63 5.86 -4.15 4.59
CA GLY A 63 6.92 -4.36 5.56
C GLY A 63 7.95 -3.25 5.56
N VAL A 64 9.17 -3.55 6.01
CA VAL A 64 10.28 -2.59 6.04
C VAL A 64 11.46 -3.17 5.25
N SER A 65 11.90 -2.43 4.23
CA SER A 65 13.01 -2.86 3.37
C SER A 65 14.31 -3.02 4.16
N ALA A 66 15.00 -4.13 3.93
CA ALA A 66 16.35 -4.35 4.44
C ALA A 66 17.45 -3.78 3.53
N VAL A 67 17.08 -3.41 2.29
CA VAL A 67 17.99 -2.96 1.25
C VAL A 67 18.01 -1.43 1.16
N PHE A 68 16.83 -0.81 1.13
CA PHE A 68 16.72 0.64 0.96
C PHE A 68 16.59 1.34 2.32
N PRO A 69 17.44 2.33 2.63
CA PRO A 69 17.33 3.10 3.87
C PRO A 69 16.03 3.88 3.91
N LEU A 70 15.57 4.22 5.12
CA LEU A 70 14.39 5.05 5.33
C LEU A 70 14.55 6.41 4.63
N PRO A 71 13.73 6.74 3.63
CA PRO A 71 13.79 8.05 2.97
C PRO A 71 13.40 9.17 3.93
N SER A 72 14.03 10.34 3.81
CA SER A 72 13.78 11.47 4.72
C SER A 72 12.31 11.92 4.74
N TRP A 73 11.64 11.88 3.59
CA TRP A 73 10.21 12.19 3.48
C TRP A 73 9.32 11.18 4.21
N GLN A 74 9.77 9.95 4.45
CA GLN A 74 9.03 8.93 5.21
C GLN A 74 9.36 8.95 6.71
N GLY A 75 10.39 9.72 7.13
CA GLY A 75 10.90 9.69 8.50
C GLY A 75 9.91 10.14 9.58
N GLY A 76 8.87 10.89 9.20
CA GLY A 76 7.89 11.44 10.16
C GLY A 76 6.80 10.46 10.59
N VAL A 77 6.52 9.41 9.81
CA VAL A 77 5.28 8.63 9.95
C VAL A 77 5.38 7.43 10.89
N GLY A 78 6.55 7.19 11.49
CA GLY A 78 6.73 6.12 12.47
C GLY A 78 6.93 4.73 11.85
N VAL A 79 7.67 4.63 10.74
CA VAL A 79 8.07 3.33 10.19
C VAL A 79 8.82 2.52 11.28
N PRO A 80 8.42 1.25 11.56
CA PRO A 80 9.03 0.45 12.62
C PRO A 80 10.55 0.34 12.49
N SER A 81 11.28 0.76 13.54
CA SER A 81 12.73 0.57 13.65
C SER A 81 13.09 -0.88 13.92
N GLY A 82 14.22 -1.37 13.40
CA GLY A 82 14.68 -2.74 13.62
C GLY A 82 13.88 -3.83 12.88
N ALA A 83 12.76 -3.49 12.24
CA ALA A 83 11.94 -4.43 11.47
C ALA A 83 12.51 -4.75 10.07
N GLY A 84 13.81 -4.59 9.84
CA GLY A 84 14.43 -4.89 8.56
C GLY A 84 14.12 -6.33 8.17
N GLY A 85 13.41 -6.51 7.05
CA GLY A 85 13.14 -7.84 6.52
C GLY A 85 14.42 -8.66 6.31
N ALA A 86 14.30 -9.97 6.11
CA ALA A 86 15.51 -10.79 5.88
C ALA A 86 16.14 -10.58 4.49
N ASP A 87 15.51 -9.77 3.61
CA ASP A 87 15.86 -9.54 2.19
C ASP A 87 17.32 -9.19 1.89
N ALA A 88 18.09 -8.70 2.87
CA ALA A 88 19.48 -8.28 2.67
C ALA A 88 20.51 -9.00 3.58
N GLY A 89 20.12 -10.05 4.33
CA GLY A 89 20.96 -10.54 5.43
C GLY A 89 21.20 -9.48 6.50
N GLY A 90 20.30 -8.49 6.59
CA GLY A 90 20.39 -7.35 7.48
C GLY A 90 20.07 -7.74 8.92
N SER A 91 20.78 -7.12 9.87
CA SER A 91 20.45 -7.25 11.29
C SER A 91 19.12 -6.55 11.58
N ALA A 92 18.22 -7.20 12.31
CA ALA A 92 17.00 -6.62 12.89
C ALA A 92 17.25 -5.45 13.89
N ASN A 93 18.46 -4.88 13.87
CA ASN A 93 18.93 -3.81 14.76
C ASN A 93 19.49 -2.59 13.97
N GLY A 94 19.24 -2.49 12.66
CA GLY A 94 19.63 -1.34 11.83
C GLY A 94 18.72 -0.10 12.00
N PRO A 95 19.09 1.06 11.43
CA PRO A 95 18.40 2.36 11.62
C PRO A 95 16.97 2.47 11.05
N GLY A 96 16.33 1.35 10.70
CA GLY A 96 15.07 1.31 9.94
C GLY A 96 15.31 1.41 8.43
N GLY A 97 14.32 1.01 7.64
CA GLY A 97 14.38 1.00 6.18
C GLY A 97 13.13 1.61 5.54
N ARG A 98 13.09 1.68 4.21
CA ARG A 98 11.91 2.13 3.44
C ARG A 98 10.71 1.26 3.81
N GLY A 99 9.68 1.86 4.41
CA GLY A 99 8.43 1.18 4.74
C GLY A 99 7.55 1.00 3.51
N VAL A 100 6.92 -0.15 3.33
CA VAL A 100 6.05 -0.52 2.19
C VAL A 100 4.68 -0.94 2.74
N PRO A 101 3.54 -0.61 2.09
CA PRO A 101 3.41 0.22 0.88
C PRO A 101 3.39 1.73 1.18
N ASP A 102 3.28 2.56 0.14
CA ASP A 102 3.02 3.99 0.30
C ASP A 102 1.52 4.25 0.46
N VAL A 103 0.71 3.56 -0.34
CA VAL A 103 -0.73 3.78 -0.49
C VAL A 103 -1.42 2.46 -0.84
N SER A 104 -2.74 2.39 -0.67
CA SER A 104 -3.52 1.19 -0.98
C SER A 104 -4.83 1.49 -1.70
N ALA A 105 -5.48 0.42 -2.19
CA ALA A 105 -6.87 0.39 -2.66
C ALA A 105 -7.34 -1.07 -2.70
N VAL A 106 -8.59 -1.31 -3.12
CA VAL A 106 -9.17 -2.67 -3.17
C VAL A 106 -8.31 -3.62 -4.01
N ALA A 107 -7.96 -4.75 -3.39
CA ALA A 107 -7.14 -5.81 -3.97
C ALA A 107 -7.66 -7.20 -3.67
N ASP A 108 -8.53 -7.40 -2.67
CA ASP A 108 -9.07 -8.73 -2.37
C ASP A 108 -9.90 -9.28 -3.55
N PRO A 109 -9.54 -10.44 -4.15
CA PRO A 109 -10.34 -11.07 -5.20
C PRO A 109 -11.80 -11.34 -4.82
N GLN A 110 -12.13 -11.48 -3.53
CA GLN A 110 -13.51 -11.66 -3.06
C GLN A 110 -14.36 -10.39 -3.19
N THR A 111 -13.72 -9.21 -3.24
CA THR A 111 -14.36 -7.90 -3.45
C THR A 111 -13.80 -7.18 -4.68
N GLY A 112 -13.27 -7.97 -5.62
CA GLY A 112 -12.39 -7.49 -6.68
C GLY A 112 -13.09 -6.91 -7.92
N TYR A 113 -12.30 -6.78 -8.97
CA TYR A 113 -12.67 -6.11 -10.22
C TYR A 113 -13.29 -7.09 -11.20
N ARG A 114 -14.46 -6.73 -11.75
CA ARG A 114 -15.02 -7.43 -12.91
C ARG A 114 -14.22 -7.06 -14.15
N VAL A 115 -13.64 -8.05 -14.80
CA VAL A 115 -12.80 -7.88 -15.98
C VAL A 115 -13.14 -8.92 -17.04
N ARG A 116 -12.67 -8.69 -18.27
CA ARG A 116 -12.73 -9.67 -19.35
C ARG A 116 -11.32 -10.08 -19.76
N VAL A 117 -11.01 -11.36 -19.60
CA VAL A 117 -9.72 -11.97 -19.97
C VAL A 117 -9.99 -13.08 -20.97
N ASP A 118 -9.32 -13.04 -22.12
CA ASP A 118 -9.48 -14.02 -23.21
C ASP A 118 -10.95 -14.26 -23.61
N GLY A 119 -11.73 -13.17 -23.64
CA GLY A 119 -13.15 -13.21 -24.01
C GLY A 119 -14.10 -13.69 -22.90
N LYS A 120 -13.60 -14.02 -21.71
CA LYS A 120 -14.39 -14.51 -20.58
C LYS A 120 -14.49 -13.46 -19.48
N ASP A 121 -15.71 -13.25 -18.98
CA ASP A 121 -15.94 -12.41 -17.80
C ASP A 121 -15.50 -13.15 -16.54
N THR A 122 -14.71 -12.48 -15.71
CA THR A 122 -14.21 -13.01 -14.45
C THR A 122 -14.04 -11.88 -13.43
N VAL A 123 -13.75 -12.23 -12.18
CA VAL A 123 -13.38 -11.30 -11.12
C VAL A 123 -11.91 -11.56 -10.76
N ILE A 124 -11.12 -10.49 -10.70
CA ILE A 124 -9.72 -10.55 -10.28
C ILE A 124 -9.44 -9.57 -9.13
N GLY A 125 -8.42 -9.87 -8.35
CA GLY A 125 -7.87 -8.99 -7.32
C GLY A 125 -6.36 -8.83 -7.51
N GLY A 126 -5.63 -8.80 -6.40
CA GLY A 126 -4.21 -8.53 -6.33
C GLY A 126 -3.89 -7.04 -6.29
N THR A 127 -2.80 -6.69 -5.62
CA THR A 127 -2.15 -5.37 -5.68
C THR A 127 -1.75 -5.01 -7.11
N SER A 128 -1.61 -6.01 -7.98
CA SER A 128 -1.53 -5.87 -9.44
C SER A 128 -2.62 -4.98 -10.04
N ALA A 129 -3.85 -4.99 -9.50
CA ALA A 129 -4.94 -4.13 -9.94
C ALA A 129 -4.87 -2.71 -9.33
N VAL A 130 -4.17 -2.54 -8.21
CA VAL A 130 -4.08 -1.27 -7.48
C VAL A 130 -3.09 -0.31 -8.14
N ALA A 131 -1.99 -0.83 -8.68
CA ALA A 131 -1.03 -0.01 -9.43
C ALA A 131 -1.64 0.74 -10.64
N PRO A 132 -2.39 0.09 -11.57
CA PRO A 132 -3.05 0.79 -12.66
C PRO A 132 -4.21 1.69 -12.20
N LEU A 133 -4.91 1.34 -11.11
CA LEU A 133 -5.90 2.22 -10.50
C LEU A 133 -5.28 3.55 -10.05
N TRP A 134 -4.16 3.49 -9.33
CA TRP A 134 -3.40 4.67 -8.92
C TRP A 134 -2.82 5.45 -10.11
N ALA A 135 -2.35 4.76 -11.15
CA ALA A 135 -1.88 5.42 -12.37
C ALA A 135 -3.00 6.26 -13.03
N ALA A 136 -4.23 5.75 -13.08
CA ALA A 136 -5.38 6.49 -13.59
C ALA A 136 -5.75 7.69 -12.71
N LEU A 137 -5.69 7.54 -11.38
CA LEU A 137 -5.91 8.65 -10.46
C LEU A 137 -4.87 9.77 -10.64
N VAL A 138 -3.58 9.41 -10.70
CA VAL A 138 -2.49 10.36 -10.96
C VAL A 138 -2.69 11.08 -12.29
N ALA A 139 -3.05 10.35 -13.36
CA ALA A 139 -3.32 10.97 -14.66
C ALA A 139 -4.45 12.02 -14.59
N ARG A 140 -5.51 11.74 -13.83
CA ARG A 140 -6.60 12.70 -13.61
C ARG A 140 -6.15 13.91 -12.80
N ILE A 141 -5.33 13.72 -11.77
CA ILE A 141 -4.77 14.83 -10.98
C ILE A 141 -3.89 15.71 -11.87
N VAL A 142 -2.96 15.12 -12.62
CA VAL A 142 -2.09 15.84 -13.57
C VAL A 142 -2.91 16.62 -14.61
N GLN A 143 -3.97 16.02 -15.15
CA GLN A 143 -4.87 16.70 -16.08
C GLN A 143 -5.52 17.94 -15.44
N LYS A 144 -5.87 17.86 -14.15
CA LYS A 144 -6.58 18.93 -13.47
C LYS A 144 -5.68 20.04 -12.95
N THR A 145 -4.47 19.71 -12.52
CA THR A 145 -3.49 20.67 -12.03
C THR A 145 -2.63 21.27 -13.15
N GLY A 146 -2.60 20.63 -14.33
CA GLY A 146 -1.79 21.05 -15.47
C GLY A 146 -0.29 20.84 -15.26
N ARG A 147 0.12 20.06 -14.24
CA ARG A 147 1.52 19.80 -13.90
C ARG A 147 1.76 18.32 -13.60
N PRO A 148 2.90 17.75 -14.04
CA PRO A 148 3.28 16.40 -13.63
C PRO A 148 3.56 16.37 -12.12
N LEU A 149 3.16 15.29 -11.44
CA LEU A 149 3.46 15.10 -10.01
C LEU A 149 4.92 14.71 -9.74
N GLY A 150 5.61 14.15 -10.73
CA GLY A 150 6.96 13.61 -10.55
C GLY A 150 6.98 12.51 -9.48
N LEU A 151 7.94 12.57 -8.56
CA LEU A 151 7.97 11.71 -7.38
C LEU A 151 6.91 12.22 -6.39
N ALA A 152 5.79 11.51 -6.25
CA ALA A 152 4.65 11.96 -5.45
C ALA A 152 4.88 11.83 -3.94
N GLN A 153 5.70 10.87 -3.50
CA GLN A 153 5.85 10.51 -2.09
C GLN A 153 6.25 11.70 -1.19
N PRO A 154 7.21 12.57 -1.55
CA PRO A 154 7.50 13.76 -0.75
C PRO A 154 6.28 14.63 -0.46
N ALA A 155 5.35 14.80 -1.41
CA ALA A 155 4.13 15.57 -1.21
C ALA A 155 3.08 14.79 -0.42
N LEU A 156 2.93 13.49 -0.67
CA LEU A 156 1.97 12.63 0.04
C LEU A 156 2.29 12.50 1.54
N TYR A 157 3.58 12.47 1.87
CA TYR A 157 4.07 12.33 3.24
C TYR A 157 4.31 13.68 3.93
N ASP A 158 4.17 14.80 3.22
CA ASP A 158 4.50 16.11 3.79
C ASP A 158 3.66 16.38 5.04
N SER A 159 4.33 16.82 6.10
CA SER A 159 3.72 17.11 7.40
C SER A 159 2.97 15.96 8.10
N VAL A 160 2.97 14.73 7.54
CA VAL A 160 2.39 13.56 8.21
C VAL A 160 3.29 13.13 9.37
N ARG A 161 2.69 12.81 10.52
CA ARG A 161 3.39 12.29 11.70
C ARG A 161 2.85 10.92 12.11
N ALA A 162 3.61 10.19 12.91
CA ALA A 162 3.17 8.92 13.49
C ALA A 162 1.81 9.07 14.17
N GLY A 163 0.89 8.14 13.89
CA GLY A 163 -0.47 8.16 14.43
C GLY A 163 -1.40 9.20 13.80
N GLN A 164 -1.00 9.90 12.74
CA GLN A 164 -1.85 10.88 12.05
C GLN A 164 -2.34 10.35 10.71
N VAL A 165 -3.62 10.58 10.44
CA VAL A 165 -4.23 10.30 9.14
C VAL A 165 -3.76 11.34 8.12
N ALA A 166 -3.21 10.88 7.01
CA ALA A 166 -2.77 11.76 5.93
C ALA A 166 -3.97 12.42 5.24
N ALA A 167 -3.82 13.70 4.88
CA ALA A 167 -4.86 14.43 4.17
C ALA A 167 -5.13 13.78 2.80
N GLY A 168 -6.41 13.62 2.45
CA GLY A 168 -6.80 12.98 1.20
C GLY A 168 -6.86 11.46 1.25
N PHE A 169 -6.70 10.85 2.44
CA PHE A 169 -6.78 9.40 2.61
C PHE A 169 -7.87 8.97 3.59
N ARG A 170 -8.40 7.78 3.35
CA ARG A 170 -9.17 6.98 4.30
C ARG A 170 -8.19 6.02 4.95
N ASP A 171 -8.07 6.13 6.27
CA ASP A 171 -7.19 5.30 7.08
C ASP A 171 -7.76 3.89 7.23
N ILE A 172 -6.90 2.87 7.15
CA ILE A 172 -7.27 1.47 7.31
C ILE A 172 -6.60 0.96 8.57
N THR A 173 -7.38 0.68 9.60
CA THR A 173 -6.85 0.41 10.95
C THR A 173 -7.14 -0.99 11.45
N GLN A 174 -7.58 -1.90 10.57
CA GLN A 174 -8.03 -3.24 10.94
C GLN A 174 -7.48 -4.30 9.99
N GLY A 175 -6.94 -5.37 10.57
CA GLY A 175 -6.34 -6.50 9.88
C GLY A 175 -4.82 -6.50 9.93
N ASP A 176 -4.22 -7.51 9.33
CA ASP A 176 -2.79 -7.75 9.27
C ASP A 176 -2.42 -8.39 7.93
N ASN A 177 -1.14 -8.39 7.58
CA ASN A 177 -0.61 -9.13 6.43
C ASN A 177 0.34 -10.26 6.84
N GLY A 178 0.16 -10.81 8.04
CA GLY A 178 1.06 -11.78 8.69
C GLY A 178 1.87 -11.15 9.82
N ALA A 179 3.00 -10.51 9.50
CA ALA A 179 3.94 -9.95 10.48
C ALA A 179 3.58 -8.54 10.95
N TYR A 180 2.82 -7.78 10.15
CA TYR A 180 2.46 -6.40 10.47
C TYR A 180 0.95 -6.26 10.63
N THR A 181 0.53 -5.36 11.52
CA THR A 181 -0.88 -5.06 11.81
C THR A 181 -1.19 -3.62 11.42
N ALA A 182 -2.35 -3.41 10.83
CA ALA A 182 -2.84 -2.08 10.52
C ALA A 182 -3.10 -1.26 11.79
N THR A 183 -2.83 0.05 11.73
CA THR A 183 -2.97 0.95 12.88
C THR A 183 -3.38 2.34 12.43
N THR A 184 -3.59 3.28 13.35
CA THR A 184 -3.89 4.67 12.96
C THR A 184 -2.68 5.31 12.29
N GLY A 185 -2.89 5.91 11.12
CA GLY A 185 -1.86 6.59 10.33
C GLY A 185 -1.14 5.64 9.39
N TRP A 186 0.15 5.88 9.11
CA TRP A 186 0.89 4.99 8.22
C TRP A 186 1.14 3.63 8.88
N ASP A 187 0.88 2.55 8.15
CA ASP A 187 1.25 1.20 8.55
C ASP A 187 1.85 0.36 7.43
N ALA A 188 2.52 -0.73 7.81
CA ALA A 188 3.22 -1.63 6.88
C ALA A 188 2.29 -2.66 6.21
N CYS A 189 0.97 -2.43 6.22
CA CYS A 189 -0.02 -3.20 5.46
C CYS A 189 -0.62 -2.34 4.33
N THR A 190 -0.99 -1.10 4.64
CA THR A 190 -1.79 -0.23 3.77
C THR A 190 -1.23 1.18 3.56
N GLY A 191 -0.07 1.47 4.15
CA GLY A 191 0.63 2.73 3.95
C GLY A 191 -0.18 3.89 4.51
N LEU A 192 -0.29 4.99 3.76
CA LEU A 192 -1.13 6.13 4.11
C LEU A 192 -2.64 5.84 4.01
N GLY A 193 -3.01 4.65 3.55
CA GLY A 193 -4.40 4.22 3.35
C GLY A 193 -4.89 4.39 1.91
N VAL A 194 -6.21 4.53 1.77
CA VAL A 194 -6.92 4.52 0.47
C VAL A 194 -7.29 5.95 0.06
N PRO A 195 -7.04 6.38 -1.19
CA PRO A 195 -7.22 7.78 -1.56
C PRO A 195 -8.70 8.16 -1.67
N ASP A 196 -9.06 9.30 -1.12
CA ASP A 196 -10.21 10.08 -1.57
C ASP A 196 -9.72 11.00 -2.69
N GLY A 197 -10.00 10.64 -3.94
CA GLY A 197 -9.42 11.34 -5.09
C GLY A 197 -9.73 12.84 -5.16
N ALA A 198 -10.89 13.28 -4.65
CA ALA A 198 -11.24 14.70 -4.63
C ALA A 198 -10.49 15.46 -3.54
N ARG A 199 -10.40 14.88 -2.34
CA ARG A 199 -9.62 15.47 -1.25
C ARG A 199 -8.12 15.45 -1.54
N LEU A 200 -7.62 14.37 -2.13
CA LEU A 200 -6.22 14.25 -2.53
C LEU A 200 -5.85 15.29 -3.59
N LEU A 201 -6.72 15.53 -4.58
CA LEU A 201 -6.54 16.64 -5.53
C LEU A 201 -6.49 18.00 -4.84
N GLY A 202 -7.25 18.21 -3.76
CA GLY A 202 -7.21 19.46 -2.99
C GLY A 202 -5.96 19.61 -2.11
N ALA A 203 -5.28 18.50 -1.80
CA ALA A 203 -4.08 18.46 -0.96
C ALA A 203 -2.76 18.56 -1.77
N LEU A 204 -2.82 18.38 -3.10
CA LEU A 204 -1.68 18.39 -4.03
C LEU A 204 -1.73 19.59 -4.99
#